data_AF-A0AA35XW47-F1
#
_entry.id   AF-A0AA35XW47-F1
#
_cell.length_a   1.000
_cell.length_b   1.000
_cell.length_c   1.000
_cell.angle_alpha   90.00
_cell.angle_beta   90.00
_cell.angle_gamma   90.00
#
_symmetry.space_group_name_H-M   'P 1'
#
loop_
_entity.id
_entity.type
_entity.pdbx_description
1 polymer ?
#
loop_
_entity_poly.entity_id
_entity_poly.type
_entity_poly.pdbx_seq_one_letter_code
_entity_poly.pdbx_strand_id
1 'polypeptide(L)'
;MSIAAIWLAWSGPLHFLGGALTAGGGALFRAWAIRNRNRLDAGAQALELVQIIQRREQITLASYERAAAYEMDARARAHIAADTLQDVHAEAIGARLRCHDLEMRFRLPLTDFPPFPAFPFREMLPTTEADAPQTTGAAAAAAAEPGVTSAHG
;
A
#
# COMPACT_ATOMS: atom_id res chain seq x y z
N MET A 1 7.60 94.38 -12.05
CA MET A 1 7.40 92.93 -11.84
C MET A 1 7.15 92.71 -10.35
N SER A 2 6.12 91.94 -9.98
CA SER A 2 5.73 91.77 -8.57
C SER A 2 6.59 90.72 -7.86
N ILE A 3 6.90 90.97 -6.58
CA ILE A 3 7.68 90.05 -5.71
C ILE A 3 7.01 88.68 -5.58
N ALA A 4 5.67 88.64 -5.65
CA ALA A 4 4.89 87.41 -5.66
C ALA A 4 5.22 86.49 -6.84
N ALA A 5 5.50 87.06 -8.03
CA ALA A 5 5.85 86.27 -9.22
C ALA A 5 7.24 85.63 -9.09
N ILE A 6 8.18 86.33 -8.46
CA ILE A 6 9.55 85.82 -8.20
C ILE A 6 9.50 84.70 -7.15
N TRP A 7 8.67 84.85 -6.10
CA TRP A 7 8.50 83.85 -5.06
C TRP A 7 7.85 82.55 -5.57
N LEU A 8 6.84 82.65 -6.43
CA LEU A 8 6.21 81.49 -7.06
C LEU A 8 7.14 80.77 -8.04
N ALA A 9 7.93 81.53 -8.82
CA ALA A 9 8.91 80.96 -9.73
C ALA A 9 10.04 80.22 -8.99
N TRP A 10 10.40 80.69 -7.79
CA TRP A 10 11.46 80.07 -6.98
C TRP A 10 10.99 78.88 -6.14
N SER A 11 9.75 78.89 -5.64
CA SER A 11 9.21 77.80 -4.79
C SER A 11 8.59 76.64 -5.58
N GLY A 12 8.13 76.85 -6.82
CA GLY A 12 7.56 75.81 -7.68
C GLY A 12 8.45 74.58 -7.89
N PRO A 13 9.75 74.74 -8.24
CA PRO A 13 10.67 73.62 -8.40
C PRO A 13 10.90 72.80 -7.12
N LEU A 14 10.92 73.47 -5.96
CA LEU A 14 11.08 72.81 -4.64
C LEU A 14 9.88 71.93 -4.30
N HIS A 15 8.66 72.38 -4.60
CA HIS A 15 7.45 71.58 -4.42
C HIS A 15 7.40 70.38 -5.37
N PHE A 16 7.85 70.55 -6.62
CA PHE A 16 7.93 69.46 -7.58
C PHE A 16 8.97 68.41 -7.18
N LEU A 17 10.16 68.84 -6.75
CA LEU A 17 11.23 67.94 -6.32
C LEU A 17 10.85 67.19 -5.03
N GLY A 18 10.25 67.89 -4.06
CA GLY A 18 9.75 67.29 -2.82
C GLY A 18 8.60 66.30 -3.07
N GLY A 19 7.67 66.63 -3.96
CA GLY A 19 6.58 65.74 -4.38
C GLY A 19 7.09 64.50 -5.13
N ALA A 20 8.07 64.65 -6.02
CA ALA A 20 8.67 63.54 -6.76
C ALA A 20 9.46 62.58 -5.85
N LEU A 21 10.24 63.12 -4.90
CA LEU A 21 11.01 62.31 -3.94
C LEU A 21 10.10 61.58 -2.95
N THR A 22 9.05 62.22 -2.46
CA THR A 22 8.08 61.59 -1.56
C THR A 22 7.23 60.55 -2.29
N ALA A 23 6.83 60.80 -3.54
CA ALA A 23 6.14 59.82 -4.37
C ALA A 23 7.01 58.60 -4.71
N GLY A 24 8.28 58.82 -5.09
CA GLY A 24 9.24 57.74 -5.37
C GLY A 24 9.57 56.89 -4.14
N GLY A 25 9.80 57.54 -2.99
CA GLY A 25 10.02 56.85 -1.71
C GLY A 25 8.79 56.05 -1.27
N GLY A 26 7.59 56.62 -1.35
CA GLY A 26 6.34 55.94 -1.02
C GLY A 26 6.06 54.72 -1.89
N ALA A 27 6.38 54.78 -3.19
CA ALA A 27 6.26 53.64 -4.10
C ALA A 27 7.22 52.49 -3.74
N LEU A 28 8.46 52.80 -3.37
CA LEU A 28 9.45 51.82 -2.91
C LEU A 28 9.03 51.14 -1.59
N PHE A 29 8.58 51.92 -0.60
CA PHE A 29 8.08 51.36 0.66
C PHE A 29 6.85 50.47 0.44
N ARG A 30 5.93 50.88 -0.44
CA ARG A 30 4.75 50.08 -0.79
C ARG A 30 5.15 48.78 -1.49
N ALA A 31 6.10 48.82 -2.43
CA ALA A 31 6.61 47.62 -3.10
C ALA A 31 7.30 46.67 -2.12
N TRP A 32 8.11 47.20 -1.19
CA TRP A 32 8.76 46.42 -0.15
C TRP A 32 7.73 45.78 0.80
N ALA A 33 6.73 46.54 1.25
CA ALA A 33 5.67 46.04 2.12
C ALA A 33 4.85 44.93 1.45
N ILE A 34 4.48 45.08 0.17
CA ILE A 34 3.78 44.04 -0.60
C ILE A 34 4.64 42.78 -0.73
N ARG A 35 5.93 42.94 -1.04
CA ARG A 35 6.86 41.81 -1.16
C ARG A 35 6.99 41.05 0.16
N ASN A 36 7.09 41.76 1.29
CA ASN A 36 7.17 41.13 2.60
C ASN A 36 5.87 40.40 2.96
N ARG A 37 4.71 41.01 2.68
CA ARG A 37 3.41 40.37 2.86
C ARG A 37 3.27 39.09 2.04
N ASN A 38 3.62 39.13 0.75
CA ASN A 38 3.55 37.95 -0.12
C ASN A 38 4.47 36.82 0.38
N ARG A 39 5.63 37.13 0.98
CA ARG A 39 6.51 36.12 1.58
C ARG A 39 5.91 35.49 2.83
N LEU A 40 5.26 36.28 3.69
CA LEU A 40 4.56 35.77 4.87
C LEU A 40 3.36 34.91 4.48
N ASP A 41 2.57 35.35 3.49
CA ASP A 41 1.44 34.60 2.97
C ASP A 41 1.89 33.29 2.30
N ALA A 42 2.98 33.30 1.53
CA ALA A 42 3.56 32.09 0.97
C ALA A 42 4.08 31.13 2.06
N GLY A 43 4.65 31.65 3.14
CA GLY A 43 5.06 30.86 4.30
C GLY A 43 3.87 30.21 5.02
N ALA A 44 2.78 30.96 5.18
CA ALA A 44 1.54 30.45 5.77
C ALA A 44 0.92 29.34 4.91
N GLN A 45 0.88 29.53 3.58
CA GLN A 45 0.41 28.51 2.64
C GLN A 45 1.28 27.25 2.66
N ALA A 46 2.60 27.40 2.76
CA ALA A 46 3.50 26.26 2.88
C ALA A 46 3.26 25.46 4.17
N LEU A 47 3.03 26.13 5.30
CA LEU A 47 2.70 25.47 6.56
C LEU A 47 1.35 24.74 6.49
N GLU A 48 0.34 25.34 5.86
CA GLU A 48 -0.95 24.70 5.65
C GLU A 48 -0.83 23.42 4.83
N LEU A 49 -0.06 23.45 3.73
CA LEU A 49 0.18 22.26 2.90
C LEU A 49 0.88 21.15 3.69
N VAL A 50 1.88 21.50 4.51
CA VAL A 50 2.56 20.53 5.37
C VAL A 50 1.59 19.92 6.38
N GLN A 51 0.72 20.73 7.01
CA GLN A 51 -0.29 20.22 7.94
C GLN A 51 -1.29 19.27 7.25
N ILE A 52 -1.70 19.58 6.02
CA ILE A 52 -2.59 18.71 5.23
C ILE A 52 -1.89 17.38 4.90
N ILE A 53 -0.63 17.43 4.47
CA ILE A 53 0.17 16.23 4.16
C ILE A 53 0.33 15.37 5.42
N GLN A 54 0.75 15.96 6.53
CA GLN A 54 0.91 15.26 7.82
C GLN A 54 -0.39 14.59 8.27
N ARG A 55 -1.53 15.29 8.16
CA ARG A 55 -2.84 14.72 8.51
C ARG A 55 -3.20 13.54 7.61
N ARG A 56 -2.91 13.62 6.31
CA ARG A 56 -3.14 12.50 5.38
C ARG A 56 -2.25 11.31 5.71
N GLU A 57 -0.96 11.55 5.96
CA GLU A 57 -0.01 10.50 6.34
C GLU A 57 -0.45 9.78 7.62
N GLN A 58 -0.85 10.51 8.66
CA GLN A 58 -1.35 9.92 9.90
C GLN A 58 -2.57 9.02 9.69
N ILE A 59 -3.52 9.43 8.84
CA ILE A 59 -4.69 8.61 8.53
C ILE A 59 -4.28 7.34 7.77
N THR A 60 -3.38 7.47 6.79
CA THR A 60 -2.91 6.30 6.03
C THR A 60 -2.14 5.33 6.90
N LEU A 61 -1.23 5.81 7.76
CA LEU A 61 -0.47 4.97 8.69
C LEU A 61 -1.41 4.21 9.63
N ALA A 62 -2.39 4.89 10.23
CA ALA A 62 -3.38 4.24 11.08
C ALA A 62 -4.21 3.17 10.34
N SER A 63 -4.48 3.35 9.04
CA SER A 63 -5.16 2.33 8.23
C SER A 63 -4.26 1.12 7.92
N TYR A 64 -2.97 1.36 7.63
CA TYR A 64 -2.00 0.28 7.37
C TYR A 64 -1.74 -0.54 8.63
N GLU A 65 -1.61 0.09 9.79
CA GLU A 65 -1.42 -0.60 11.07
C GLU A 65 -2.60 -1.53 11.37
N ARG A 66 -3.84 -1.07 11.16
CA ARG A 66 -5.04 -1.90 11.33
C ARG A 66 -5.07 -3.06 10.33
N ALA A 67 -4.80 -2.80 9.06
CA ALA A 67 -4.77 -3.84 8.04
C ALA A 67 -3.70 -4.91 8.35
N ALA A 68 -2.50 -4.49 8.73
CA ALA A 68 -1.42 -5.39 9.13
C ALA A 68 -1.81 -6.22 10.36
N ALA A 69 -2.45 -5.61 11.36
CA ALA A 69 -2.93 -6.34 12.53
C ALA A 69 -3.96 -7.42 12.16
N TYR A 70 -4.92 -7.10 11.27
CA TYR A 70 -5.90 -8.08 10.80
C TYR A 70 -5.27 -9.21 9.98
N GLU A 71 -4.27 -8.90 9.13
CA GLU A 71 -3.55 -9.92 8.38
C GLU A 71 -2.77 -10.87 9.29
N MET A 72 -2.08 -10.34 10.30
CA MET A 72 -1.31 -11.17 11.23
C MET A 72 -2.22 -12.06 12.07
N ASP A 73 -3.36 -11.55 12.54
CA ASP A 73 -4.37 -12.34 13.26
C ASP A 73 -5.00 -13.41 12.35
N ALA A 74 -5.32 -13.07 11.10
CA ALA A 74 -5.84 -14.03 10.13
C ALA A 74 -4.83 -15.17 9.85
N ARG A 75 -3.54 -14.84 9.68
CA ARG A 75 -2.47 -15.84 9.52
C ARG A 75 -2.31 -16.71 10.76
N ALA A 76 -2.33 -16.10 11.95
CA ALA A 76 -2.22 -16.84 13.22
C ALA A 76 -3.37 -17.85 13.38
N ARG A 77 -4.62 -17.44 13.10
CA ARG A 77 -5.79 -18.34 13.14
C ARG A 77 -5.71 -19.44 12.09
N ALA A 78 -5.23 -19.12 10.88
CA ALA A 78 -5.05 -20.12 9.83
C ALA A 78 -4.03 -21.19 10.24
N HIS A 79 -2.93 -20.80 10.90
CA HIS A 79 -1.95 -21.74 11.44
C HIS A 79 -2.54 -22.64 12.52
N ILE A 80 -3.24 -22.06 13.51
CA ILE A 80 -3.89 -22.84 14.58
C ILE A 80 -4.91 -23.82 13.99
N ALA A 81 -5.70 -23.39 13.01
CA ALA A 81 -6.65 -24.25 12.33
C ALA A 81 -5.95 -25.39 11.57
N ALA A 82 -4.84 -25.11 10.88
CA ALA A 82 -4.06 -26.13 10.17
C ALA A 82 -3.49 -27.19 11.13
N ASP A 83 -2.91 -26.76 12.27
CA ASP A 83 -2.33 -27.65 13.27
C ASP A 83 -3.40 -28.56 13.89
N THR A 84 -4.54 -27.98 14.30
CA THR A 84 -5.66 -28.77 14.85
C THR A 84 -6.24 -29.77 13.84
N LEU A 85 -6.35 -29.38 12.56
CA LEU A 85 -6.80 -30.31 11.52
C LEU A 85 -5.79 -31.44 11.28
N GLN A 86 -4.49 -31.15 11.37
CA GLN A 86 -3.44 -32.17 11.27
C GLN A 86 -3.52 -33.17 12.42
N ASP A 87 -3.75 -32.71 13.65
CA ASP A 87 -3.90 -33.58 14.82
C ASP A 87 -5.11 -34.51 14.67
N VAL A 88 -6.26 -33.95 14.26
CA VAL A 88 -7.48 -34.73 13.99
C VAL A 88 -7.24 -35.76 12.88
N HIS A 89 -6.49 -35.39 11.84
CA HIS A 89 -6.16 -36.31 10.75
C HIS A 89 -5.29 -37.47 11.23
N ALA A 90 -4.29 -37.19 12.04
CA ALA A 90 -3.43 -38.21 12.64
C ALA A 90 -4.22 -39.16 13.56
N GLU A 91 -5.13 -38.61 14.37
CA GLU A 91 -5.99 -39.40 15.26
C GLU A 91 -6.96 -40.29 14.46
N ALA A 92 -7.56 -39.77 13.38
CA ALA A 92 -8.48 -40.51 12.53
C ALA A 92 -7.80 -41.69 11.82
N ILE A 93 -6.58 -41.50 11.31
CA ILE A 93 -5.77 -42.60 10.75
C ILE A 93 -5.45 -43.63 11.85
N GLY A 94 -5.05 -43.16 13.03
CA GLY A 94 -4.76 -44.03 14.18
C GLY A 94 -5.97 -44.87 14.60
N ALA A 95 -7.16 -44.28 14.65
CA ALA A 95 -8.40 -44.98 14.96
C ALA A 95 -8.72 -46.07 13.92
N ARG A 96 -8.58 -45.76 12.63
CA ARG A 96 -8.77 -46.74 11.54
C ARG A 96 -7.83 -47.93 11.68
N LEU A 97 -6.55 -47.71 11.98
CA LEU A 97 -5.58 -48.78 12.19
C LEU A 97 -5.94 -49.64 13.41
N ARG A 98 -6.38 -49.03 14.51
CA ARG A 98 -6.82 -49.78 15.71
C ARG A 98 -8.05 -50.65 15.43
N CYS A 99 -9.01 -50.16 14.64
CA CYS A 99 -10.16 -50.97 14.21
C CYS A 99 -9.69 -52.21 13.43
N HIS A 100 -8.80 -52.01 12.45
CA HIS A 100 -8.24 -53.13 11.67
C HIS A 100 -7.44 -54.12 12.50
N ASP A 101 -6.65 -53.66 13.48
CA ASP A 101 -5.93 -54.52 14.41
C ASP A 101 -6.88 -55.40 15.24
N LEU A 102 -8.02 -54.85 15.67
CA LEU A 102 -9.05 -55.59 16.39
C LEU A 102 -9.75 -56.61 15.48
N GLU A 103 -10.12 -56.21 14.26
CA GLU A 103 -10.73 -57.10 13.26
C GLU A 103 -9.83 -58.31 12.95
N MET A 104 -8.53 -58.08 12.78
CA MET A 104 -7.52 -59.13 12.59
C MET A 104 -7.46 -60.09 13.78
N ARG A 105 -7.50 -59.59 15.01
CA ARG A 105 -7.46 -60.42 16.24
C ARG A 105 -8.68 -61.31 16.37
N PHE A 106 -9.86 -60.82 16.00
CA PHE A 106 -11.11 -61.57 16.07
C PHE A 106 -11.44 -62.34 14.76
N ARG A 107 -10.54 -62.31 13.76
CA ARG A 107 -10.74 -62.91 12.43
C ARG A 107 -12.04 -62.46 11.75
N LEU A 108 -12.38 -61.19 11.94
CA LEU A 108 -13.50 -60.54 11.27
C LEU A 108 -13.06 -60.02 9.89
N PRO A 109 -13.99 -59.85 8.93
CA PRO A 109 -13.69 -59.16 7.68
C PRO A 109 -13.28 -57.71 7.97
N LEU A 110 -12.32 -57.18 7.21
CA LEU A 110 -11.83 -55.81 7.36
C LEU A 110 -12.90 -54.80 6.92
N THR A 111 -13.17 -53.80 7.76
CA THR A 111 -14.14 -52.73 7.43
C THR A 111 -13.54 -51.76 6.40
N ASP A 112 -14.19 -51.60 5.25
CA ASP A 112 -13.74 -50.61 4.28
C ASP A 112 -14.18 -49.19 4.71
N PHE A 113 -13.21 -48.35 5.07
CA PHE A 113 -13.48 -46.94 5.41
C PHE A 113 -13.25 -46.06 4.18
N PRO A 114 -14.10 -45.02 3.98
CA PRO A 114 -13.94 -44.09 2.88
C PRO A 114 -12.54 -43.44 2.88
N PRO A 115 -11.99 -43.12 1.69
CA PRO A 115 -10.67 -42.51 1.61
C PRO A 115 -10.69 -41.14 2.29
N PHE A 116 -9.65 -40.86 3.09
CA PHE A 116 -9.51 -39.54 3.70
C PHE A 116 -9.16 -38.50 2.62
N PRO A 117 -9.69 -37.27 2.75
CA PRO A 117 -9.21 -36.16 1.95
C PRO A 117 -7.71 -35.93 2.24
N ALA A 118 -6.93 -35.70 1.19
CA ALA A 118 -5.50 -35.45 1.32
C ALA A 118 -5.25 -34.12 2.05
N PHE A 119 -4.45 -34.17 3.12
CA PHE A 119 -3.96 -32.98 3.81
C PHE A 119 -2.65 -32.50 3.15
N PRO A 120 -2.41 -31.18 3.01
CA PRO A 120 -3.32 -30.07 3.29
C PRO A 120 -4.48 -30.05 2.30
N PHE A 121 -5.67 -29.68 2.78
CA PHE A 121 -6.81 -29.45 1.91
C PHE A 121 -6.43 -28.33 0.94
N ARG A 122 -6.06 -28.67 -0.29
CA ARG A 122 -6.14 -27.68 -1.36
C ARG A 122 -7.61 -27.29 -1.40
N GLU A 123 -7.90 -26.01 -1.23
CA GLU A 123 -9.20 -25.47 -1.61
C GLU A 123 -9.47 -26.02 -3.00
N MET A 124 -10.37 -26.99 -3.11
CA MET A 124 -10.89 -27.40 -4.40
C MET A 124 -11.60 -26.14 -4.87
N LEU A 125 -10.93 -25.37 -5.73
CA LEU A 125 -11.59 -24.41 -6.60
C LEU A 125 -12.81 -25.17 -7.13
N PRO A 126 -14.05 -24.64 -7.03
CA PRO A 126 -15.25 -25.39 -7.38
C PRO A 126 -15.06 -25.90 -8.81
N THR A 127 -14.78 -27.19 -8.91
CA THR A 127 -14.52 -27.88 -10.15
C THR A 127 -15.90 -28.22 -10.66
N THR A 128 -16.45 -27.34 -11.48
CA THR A 128 -17.31 -27.80 -12.58
C THR A 128 -16.55 -28.88 -13.34
N GLU A 129 -17.24 -29.98 -13.68
CA GLU A 129 -16.76 -31.24 -14.29
C GLU A 129 -16.41 -32.31 -13.24
N ALA A 130 -17.28 -33.26 -12.87
CA ALA A 130 -18.08 -34.17 -13.70
C ALA A 130 -17.26 -34.77 -14.86
N ASP A 131 -16.81 -36.01 -14.65
CA ASP A 131 -16.25 -36.97 -15.62
C ASP A 131 -14.84 -36.73 -16.20
N ALA A 132 -13.86 -37.54 -15.75
CA ALA A 132 -13.21 -38.61 -16.56
C ALA A 132 -11.82 -39.04 -16.02
N PRO A 133 -11.41 -40.30 -16.21
CA PRO A 133 -10.20 -40.88 -15.62
C PRO A 133 -8.98 -40.69 -16.53
N GLN A 134 -7.80 -40.35 -15.97
CA GLN A 134 -6.53 -40.45 -16.72
C GLN A 134 -5.42 -41.09 -15.90
N THR A 135 -4.95 -42.19 -16.46
CA THR A 135 -3.91 -43.13 -16.06
C THR A 135 -2.53 -42.48 -16.00
N THR A 136 -1.74 -42.91 -15.03
CA THR A 136 -0.32 -42.62 -14.88
C THR A 136 0.53 -43.16 -16.04
N GLY A 137 1.56 -42.39 -16.42
CA GLY A 137 2.81 -42.95 -16.97
C GLY A 137 3.14 -42.61 -18.42
N ALA A 138 3.74 -41.44 -18.65
CA ALA A 138 4.83 -41.25 -19.63
C ALA A 138 5.32 -39.79 -19.62
N ALA A 139 6.64 -39.62 -19.72
CA ALA A 139 7.31 -38.40 -20.17
C ALA A 139 7.52 -37.24 -19.17
N ALA A 140 7.75 -37.56 -17.90
CA ALA A 140 8.68 -36.81 -17.03
C ALA A 140 10.16 -36.90 -17.51
N ALA A 141 10.41 -37.12 -18.81
CA ALA A 141 11.72 -37.41 -19.38
C ALA A 141 12.13 -36.48 -20.54
N ALA A 142 11.34 -35.45 -20.88
CA ALA A 142 11.59 -34.60 -22.05
C ALA A 142 11.96 -33.13 -21.72
N ALA A 143 12.06 -32.74 -20.45
CA ALA A 143 12.39 -31.36 -20.05
C ALA A 143 13.78 -31.22 -19.39
N ALA A 144 14.72 -32.09 -19.76
CA ALA A 144 16.14 -31.90 -19.49
C ALA A 144 16.76 -31.06 -20.62
N GLU A 145 16.97 -29.76 -20.37
CA GLU A 145 17.80 -28.84 -21.17
C GLU A 145 19.23 -29.41 -21.36
N PRO A 146 19.98 -29.14 -22.47
CA PRO A 146 20.59 -27.81 -22.72
C PRO A 146 20.91 -27.44 -24.20
N GLY A 147 21.29 -26.17 -24.46
CA GLY A 147 22.26 -25.84 -25.53
C GLY A 147 21.89 -24.79 -26.58
N VAL A 148 22.29 -23.54 -26.32
CA VAL A 148 22.84 -22.49 -27.22
C VAL A 148 22.95 -22.81 -28.74
N THR A 149 22.40 -21.96 -29.62
CA THR A 149 23.12 -21.15 -30.66
C THR A 149 22.15 -20.38 -31.60
N SER A 150 22.67 -19.24 -32.07
CA SER A 150 22.18 -18.20 -32.98
C SER A 150 21.59 -18.62 -34.35
N ALA A 151 20.61 -17.85 -34.87
CA ALA A 151 20.58 -17.35 -36.26
C ALA A 151 19.41 -16.37 -36.54
N HIS A 152 19.74 -15.29 -37.25
CA HIS A 152 18.91 -14.41 -38.11
C HIS A 152 18.15 -13.20 -37.51
N GLY A 153 18.82 -12.05 -37.65
CA GLY A 153 18.30 -10.69 -37.74
C GLY A 153 19.38 -9.79 -38.30
#